data_AF-H3Z9Z6-F1
#
_entry.id   AF-H3Z9Z6-F1
#
_cell.length_a   1.000
_cell.length_b   1.000
_cell.length_c   1.000
_cell.angle_alpha   90.00
_cell.angle_beta   90.00
_cell.angle_gamma   90.00
#
_symmetry.space_group_name_H-M   'P 1'
#
loop_
_entity.id
_entity.type
_entity.pdbx_description
1 polymer ?
#
loop_
_entity_poly.entity_id
_entity_poly.type
_entity_poly.pdbx_seq_one_letter_code
_entity_poly.pdbx_strand_id
1 'polypeptide(L)' 'MADIFAAVDMTAVATFVGAVGILIIGIAMAFKGISLGKRAVNKA' A
#
# COMPACT_ATOMS: atom_id res chain seq x y z
N MET A 1 -19.12 7.78 26.93
CA MET A 1 -18.75 6.83 25.86
C MET A 1 -18.68 7.50 24.48
N ALA A 2 -19.56 8.48 24.19
CA ALA A 2 -19.50 9.25 22.94
C ALA A 2 -18.20 10.09 22.78
N ASP A 3 -17.66 10.64 23.87
CA ASP A 3 -16.51 11.56 23.80
C ASP A 3 -15.17 10.90 23.39
N ILE A 4 -14.99 9.60 23.65
CA ILE A 4 -13.75 8.89 23.28
C ILE A 4 -13.61 8.79 21.75
N PHE A 5 -14.73 8.58 21.05
CA PHE A 5 -14.73 8.47 19.60
C PHE A 5 -14.64 9.84 18.91
N ALA A 6 -14.99 10.93 19.61
CA ALA A 6 -14.77 12.30 19.12
C ALA A 6 -13.32 12.77 19.34
N ALA A 7 -12.60 12.18 20.30
CA ALA A 7 -11.20 12.52 20.60
C ALA A 7 -10.20 11.97 19.56
N VAL A 8 -10.59 10.97 18.77
CA VAL A 8 -9.70 10.33 17.79
C VAL A 8 -10.19 10.64 16.38
N ASP A 9 -9.37 11.37 15.61
CA ASP A 9 -9.65 11.67 14.20
C ASP A 9 -9.46 10.42 13.33
N MET A 10 -10.56 9.72 13.09
CA MET A 10 -10.61 8.56 12.20
C MET A 10 -10.29 8.90 10.75
N THR A 11 -10.44 10.16 10.32
CA THR A 11 -10.11 10.60 8.96
C THR A 11 -8.60 10.64 8.75
N ALA A 12 -7.86 11.23 9.70
CA ALA A 12 -6.40 11.22 9.68
C ALA A 12 -5.83 9.79 9.73
N VAL A 13 -6.43 8.92 10.54
CA VAL A 13 -6.00 7.51 10.61
C VAL A 13 -6.27 6.78 9.29
N ALA A 14 -7.47 6.92 8.73
CA ALA A 14 -7.84 6.28 7.47
C ALA A 14 -6.95 6.73 6.31
N THR A 15 -6.65 8.03 6.23
CA THR A 15 -5.78 8.59 5.19
C THR A 15 -4.34 8.08 5.32
N PHE A 16 -3.79 8.01 6.55
CA PHE A 16 -2.46 7.46 6.77
C PHE A 16 -2.38 5.98 6.39
N VAL A 17 -3.29 5.15 6.91
CA VAL A 17 -3.30 3.70 6.63
C VAL A 17 -3.52 3.43 5.14
N GLY A 18 -4.42 4.17 4.49
CA GLY A 18 -4.66 4.07 3.05
C GLY A 18 -3.41 4.43 2.23
N ALA A 19 -2.73 5.53 2.57
CA ALA A 19 -1.52 5.95 1.87
C ALA A 19 -0.37 4.95 2.03
N VAL A 20 -0.13 4.47 3.26
CA VAL A 20 0.91 3.48 3.55
C VAL A 20 0.61 2.16 2.84
N GLY A 21 -0.65 1.72 2.83
CA GLY A 21 -1.07 0.50 2.12
C GLY A 21 -0.78 0.56 0.63
N ILE A 22 -1.11 1.68 -0.03
CA ILE A 22 -0.83 1.89 -1.47
C ILE A 22 0.68 1.87 -1.73
N LEU A 23 1.47 2.51 -0.87
CA LEU A 23 2.93 2.53 -1.00
C LEU A 23 3.52 1.11 -0.94
N ILE A 24 3.10 0.29 0.02
CA ILE A 24 3.57 -1.10 0.16
C ILE A 24 3.19 -1.92 -1.08
N ILE A 25 1.95 -1.80 -1.56
CA ILE A 25 1.49 -2.50 -2.77
C ILE A 25 2.32 -2.08 -3.99
N GLY A 26 2.60 -0.79 -4.15
CA GLY A 26 3.45 -0.27 -5.23
C GLY A 26 4.84 -0.90 -5.23
N ILE A 27 5.48 -1.00 -4.06
CA ILE A 27 6.79 -1.65 -3.90
C ILE A 27 6.71 -3.15 -4.27
N ALA A 28 5.72 -3.87 -3.75
CA ALA A 28 5.55 -5.29 -4.05
C ALA A 28 5.32 -5.54 -5.56
N MET A 29 4.53 -4.67 -6.19
CA MET A 29 4.27 -4.72 -7.64
C MET A 29 5.52 -4.41 -8.47
N ALA A 30 6.39 -3.50 -8.01
CA ALA A 30 7.66 -3.22 -8.68
C ALA A 30 8.58 -4.47 -8.71
N PHE A 31 8.70 -5.19 -7.59
CA PHE A 31 9.45 -6.45 -7.55
C PHE A 31 8.87 -7.50 -8.50
N LYS A 32 7.53 -7.64 -8.53
CA LYS A 32 6.85 -8.53 -9.47
C LYS A 32 7.10 -8.12 -10.92
N GLY A 33 7.02 -6.83 -11.26
CA GLY A 33 7.31 -6.31 -12.59
C GLY A 33 8.71 -6.67 -13.07
N ILE A 34 9.72 -6.49 -12.21
CA ILE A 34 11.11 -6.87 -12.50
C ILE A 34 11.24 -8.38 -12.74
N SER A 35 10.58 -9.21 -11.93
CA SER A 35 10.60 -10.67 -12.09
C SER A 35 9.97 -11.13 -13.41
N LEU A 36 8.84 -10.54 -13.80
CA LEU A 36 8.16 -10.84 -15.05
C LEU A 36 8.97 -10.36 -16.26
N GLY A 37 9.58 -9.18 -16.18
CA GLY A 37 10.46 -8.65 -17.22
C GLY A 37 11.67 -9.55 -17.46
N LYS A 38 12.37 -9.98 -16.39
CA LYS A 38 13.46 -10.96 -16.51
C LYS A 38 13.00 -12.29 -17.11
N ARG A 39 11.81 -12.76 -16.75
CA ARG A 39 11.24 -13.98 -17.32
C ARG A 39 10.93 -13.83 -18.82
N ALA A 40 10.43 -12.67 -19.25
CA ALA A 40 10.15 -12.41 -20.66
C ALA A 40 11.45 -12.38 -21.49
N VAL A 41 12.53 -11.79 -20.97
CA VAL A 41 13.84 -11.78 -21.63
C VAL A 41 14.48 -13.17 -21.69
N ASN A 42 14.45 -13.94 -20.59
CA ASN A 42 15.12 -15.24 -20.52
C ASN A 42 14.33 -16.40 -21.15
N LYS A 43 13.04 -16.23 -21.41
CA LYS A 43 12.20 -17.23 -22.10
C LYS A 43 11.99 -16.92 -23.58
N ALA A 44 12.48 -15.78 -24.07
CA ALA A 44 12.54 -15.48 -25.49
C ALA A 44 13.65 -16.27 -26.17
#